data_AF-A0A526YLQ4-F1
#
_entry.id   AF-A0A526YLQ4-F1
#
_cell.length_a   1.000
_cell.length_b   1.000
_cell.length_c   1.000
_cell.angle_alpha   90.00
_cell.angle_beta   90.00
_cell.angle_gamma   90.00
#
_symmetry.space_group_name_H-M   'P 1'
#
loop_
_entity.id
_entity.type
_entity.pdbx_description
1 polymer ?
#
loop_
_entity_poly.entity_id
_entity_poly.type
_entity_poly.pdbx_seq_one_letter_code
_entity_poly.pdbx_strand_id
1 'polypeptide(L)'
;VETCPISGTIKRGGDAISDSEQILKLLNSKKDESELTMCSDVDRNDKSRVCDPGSVRVIGRRQIEMYSRLIHTVDHIEGRLREGMDAFDAFLSHAWAVTVTGA
;
A
#
# COMPACT_ATOMS: atom_id res chain seq x y z
N VAL A 1 -11.10 4.26 7.99
CA VAL A 1 -10.04 4.91 7.19
C VAL A 1 -9.24 3.81 6.55
N GLU A 2 -9.15 3.87 5.23
CA GLU A 2 -8.53 2.84 4.41
C GLU A 2 -7.49 3.51 3.52
N THR A 3 -6.36 2.84 3.32
CA THR A 3 -5.34 3.25 2.37
C THR A 3 -4.78 2.03 1.67
N CYS A 4 -4.18 2.28 0.51
CA CYS A 4 -3.58 1.26 -0.32
C CYS A 4 -2.11 1.64 -0.61
N PRO A 5 -1.15 1.36 0.30
CA PRO A 5 0.26 1.58 0.01
C PRO A 5 0.69 0.79 -1.24
N ILE A 6 1.39 1.47 -2.15
CA ILE A 6 1.87 0.88 -3.40
C ILE A 6 3.39 0.96 -3.44
N SER A 7 4.05 -0.15 -3.75
CA SER A 7 5.45 -0.17 -4.16
C SER A 7 5.67 -1.31 -5.14
N GLY A 8 6.72 -1.21 -5.94
CA GLY A 8 6.94 -2.07 -7.09
C GLY A 8 6.03 -1.71 -8.26
N THR A 9 6.64 -1.49 -9.41
CA THR A 9 5.93 -1.13 -10.64
C THR A 9 6.56 -1.87 -11.80
N ILE A 10 5.75 -2.53 -12.60
CA ILE A 10 6.21 -3.14 -13.84
C ILE A 10 5.24 -2.86 -14.99
N LYS A 11 5.77 -2.73 -16.20
CA LYS A 11 4.96 -2.51 -17.39
C LYS A 11 4.17 -3.77 -17.73
N ARG A 12 2.93 -3.58 -18.17
CA ARG A 12 2.14 -4.66 -18.79
C ARG A 12 2.82 -5.22 -20.04
N GLY A 13 2.64 -6.52 -20.23
CA GLY A 13 2.98 -7.26 -21.44
C GLY A 13 2.10 -6.90 -22.64
N GLY A 14 2.43 -7.48 -23.78
CA GLY A 14 1.60 -7.37 -25.00
C GLY A 14 0.42 -8.34 -25.02
N ASP A 15 0.44 -9.34 -24.14
CA ASP A 15 -0.54 -10.40 -24.00
C ASP A 15 -0.57 -10.93 -22.56
N ALA A 16 -1.45 -11.90 -22.29
CA ALA A 16 -1.61 -12.48 -20.96
C ALA A 16 -0.38 -13.27 -20.49
N ILE A 17 0.39 -13.86 -21.40
CA ILE A 17 1.58 -14.66 -21.06
C ILE A 17 2.69 -13.72 -20.58
N SER A 18 2.96 -12.68 -21.36
CA SER A 18 3.93 -11.65 -21.00
C SER A 18 3.51 -10.87 -19.75
N ASP A 19 2.22 -10.62 -19.51
CA ASP A 19 1.75 -10.07 -18.23
C ASP A 19 2.09 -11.02 -17.06
N SER A 20 1.90 -12.33 -17.22
CA SER A 20 2.23 -13.32 -16.18
C SER A 20 3.73 -13.34 -15.85
N GLU A 21 4.60 -13.28 -16.87
CA GLU A 21 6.05 -13.19 -16.68
C GLU A 21 6.46 -11.91 -15.93
N GLN A 22 5.83 -10.78 -16.27
CA GLN A 22 6.08 -9.50 -15.61
C GLN A 22 5.60 -9.51 -14.15
N ILE A 23 4.42 -10.09 -13.88
CA ILE A 23 3.91 -10.29 -12.51
C ILE A 23 4.89 -11.15 -11.70
N LEU A 24 5.36 -12.26 -12.27
CA LEU A 24 6.29 -13.15 -11.59
C LEU A 24 7.62 -12.45 -11.27
N LYS A 25 8.12 -11.61 -12.18
CA LYS A 25 9.31 -10.79 -11.95
C LYS A 25 9.09 -9.79 -10.79
N LEU A 26 7.94 -9.13 -10.75
CA LEU A 26 7.58 -8.20 -9.68
C LEU A 26 7.46 -8.91 -8.32
N LEU A 27 6.78 -10.07 -8.27
CA LEU A 27 6.63 -10.87 -7.06
C LEU A 27 7.95 -11.46 -6.55
N ASN A 28 8.95 -11.65 -7.40
CA ASN A 28 10.27 -12.13 -7.00
C ASN A 28 11.26 -11.00 -6.62
N SER A 29 10.86 -9.74 -6.73
CA SER A 29 11.70 -8.61 -6.34
C SER A 29 11.69 -8.41 -4.82
N LYS A 30 12.77 -8.83 -4.16
CA LYS A 30 12.98 -8.60 -2.72
C LYS A 30 13.08 -7.12 -2.36
N LYS A 31 13.58 -6.31 -3.30
CA LYS A 31 13.66 -4.85 -3.13
C LYS A 31 12.25 -4.27 -3.00
N ASP A 32 11.39 -4.56 -3.97
CA ASP A 32 10.02 -4.02 -3.99
C ASP A 32 9.17 -4.55 -2.82
N GLU A 33 9.39 -5.81 -2.42
CA GLU A 33 8.77 -6.37 -1.20
C GLU A 33 9.17 -5.60 0.07
N SER A 34 10.46 -5.27 0.20
CA SER A 34 10.98 -4.55 1.37
C SER A 34 10.50 -3.11 1.39
N GLU A 35 10.49 -2.44 0.23
CA GLU A 35 9.96 -1.08 0.09
C GLU A 35 8.46 -1.02 0.38
N LEU A 36 7.66 -1.98 -0.10
CA LEU A 36 6.24 -2.05 0.22
C LEU A 36 6.01 -2.27 1.72
N THR A 37 6.76 -3.19 2.34
CA THR A 37 6.67 -3.46 3.78
C THR A 37 6.93 -2.20 4.59
N MET A 38 7.96 -1.43 4.22
CA MET A 38 8.26 -0.16 4.86
C MET A 38 7.13 0.87 4.70
N CYS A 39 6.55 0.99 3.50
CA CYS A 39 5.39 1.87 3.27
C CYS A 39 4.19 1.48 4.15
N SER A 40 3.91 0.18 4.26
CA SER A 40 2.83 -0.36 5.08
C SER A 40 3.06 -0.13 6.57
N ASP A 41 4.30 -0.21 7.05
CA ASP A 41 4.61 0.02 8.45
C ASP A 41 4.47 1.50 8.84
N VAL A 42 4.89 2.43 7.99
CA VAL A 42 4.65 3.87 8.21
C VAL A 42 3.16 4.18 8.16
N ASP A 43 2.43 3.65 7.19
CA ASP A 43 0.99 3.86 7.07
C ASP A 43 0.22 3.35 8.31
N ARG A 44 0.60 2.18 8.84
CA ARG A 44 0.05 1.65 10.10
C ARG A 44 0.40 2.55 11.30
N ASN A 45 1.61 3.08 11.33
CA ASN A 45 2.05 4.00 12.37
C ASN A 45 1.23 5.30 12.34
N ASP A 46 0.95 5.85 11.16
CA ASP A 46 0.15 7.06 11.00
C ASP A 46 -1.31 6.81 11.42
N LYS A 47 -1.90 5.69 11.01
CA LYS A 47 -3.23 5.26 11.50
C LYS A 47 -3.25 5.10 13.02
N SER A 48 -2.18 4.59 13.63
CA SER A 48 -2.14 4.37 15.08
C SER A 48 -2.30 5.65 15.91
N ARG A 49 -2.13 6.83 15.31
CA ARG A 49 -2.33 8.13 15.97
C ARG A 49 -3.80 8.52 16.06
N VAL A 50 -4.61 8.10 15.08
CA VAL A 50 -6.01 8.55 14.91
C VAL A 50 -7.05 7.42 14.98
N CYS A 51 -6.62 6.15 14.91
CA CYS A 51 -7.48 4.96 14.92
C CYS A 51 -7.42 4.18 16.24
N ASP A 52 -8.52 3.52 16.61
CA ASP A 52 -8.63 2.68 17.81
C ASP A 52 -7.50 1.62 17.83
N PRO A 53 -6.82 1.42 18.97
CA PRO A 53 -5.86 0.33 19.11
C PRO A 53 -6.51 -1.02 18.76
N GLY A 54 -5.81 -1.84 17.96
CA GLY A 54 -6.32 -3.14 17.48
C GLY A 54 -7.27 -3.05 16.28
N SER A 55 -7.76 -1.87 15.90
CA SER A 55 -8.56 -1.71 14.67
C SER A 55 -7.71 -1.64 13.39
N VAL A 56 -6.43 -1.25 13.52
CA VAL A 56 -5.50 -1.10 12.39
C VAL A 56 -5.02 -2.46 11.92
N ARG A 57 -5.44 -2.87 10.72
CA ARG A 57 -5.19 -4.21 10.18
C ARG A 57 -4.82 -4.15 8.70
N VAL A 58 -3.88 -5.00 8.32
CA VAL A 58 -3.58 -5.29 6.91
C VAL A 58 -4.55 -6.38 6.46
N ILE A 59 -5.46 -6.04 5.56
CA ILE A 59 -6.50 -6.96 5.05
C ILE A 59 -6.09 -7.62 3.73
N GLY A 60 -5.17 -7.02 3.00
CA GLY A 60 -4.56 -7.59 1.82
C GLY A 60 -3.07 -7.25 1.81
N ARG A 61 -2.21 -8.26 1.65
CA ARG A 61 -0.76 -8.05 1.55
C ARG A 61 -0.27 -8.44 0.17
N ARG A 62 0.49 -7.55 -0.45
CA ARG A 62 1.25 -7.71 -1.68
C ARG A 62 0.38 -8.25 -2.82
N GLN A 63 -0.84 -7.72 -2.90
CA GLN A 63 -1.79 -8.05 -3.95
C GLN A 63 -1.34 -7.44 -5.27
N ILE A 64 -1.61 -8.16 -6.36
CA ILE A 64 -1.32 -7.68 -7.71
C ILE A 64 -2.50 -6.87 -8.19
N GLU A 65 -2.26 -5.60 -8.47
CA GLU A 65 -3.25 -4.73 -9.10
C GLU A 65 -2.79 -4.34 -10.50
N MET A 66 -3.65 -4.64 -11.47
CA MET A 66 -3.41 -4.35 -12.87
C MET A 66 -4.15 -3.08 -13.28
N TYR A 67 -3.39 -2.13 -13.81
CA TYR A 67 -3.89 -0.89 -14.40
C TYR A 67 -3.72 -0.93 -15.92
N SER A 68 -4.19 0.10 -16.62
CA SER A 68 -4.19 0.13 -18.10
C SER A 68 -2.84 -0.19 -18.76
N ARG A 69 -1.72 0.21 -18.12
CA ARG A 69 -0.36 0.07 -18.66
C ARG A 69 0.66 -0.53 -17.70
N LEU A 70 0.31 -0.60 -16.42
CA LEU A 70 1.22 -0.94 -15.34
C LEU A 70 0.60 -1.99 -14.43
N ILE A 71 1.45 -2.70 -13.71
CA ILE A 71 1.11 -3.66 -12.68
C ILE A 71 1.88 -3.27 -11.43
N HIS A 72 1.18 -3.27 -10.29
CA HIS A 72 1.73 -2.88 -9.00
C HIS A 72 1.52 -3.97 -7.95
N THR A 73 2.39 -3.99 -6.93
CA THR A 73 2.09 -4.68 -5.67
C THR A 73 1.51 -3.68 -4.67
N VAL A 74 0.37 -4.06 -4.08
CA VAL A 74 -0.44 -3.18 -3.25
C VAL A 74 -0.80 -3.89 -1.94
N ASP A 75 -0.61 -3.19 -0.83
CA ASP A 75 -1.17 -3.59 0.46
C ASP A 75 -2.49 -2.84 0.69
N HIS A 76 -3.43 -3.46 1.38
CA HIS A 76 -4.70 -2.85 1.78
C HIS A 76 -4.75 -2.80 3.29
N ILE A 77 -4.86 -1.60 3.84
CA ILE A 77 -4.78 -1.35 5.29
C ILE A 77 -5.98 -0.53 5.72
N GLU A 78 -6.70 -1.02 6.71
CA GLU A 78 -7.86 -0.36 7.29
C GLU A 78 -7.66 -0.05 8.76
N GLY A 79 -8.39 0.94 9.27
CA GLY A 79 -8.49 1.26 10.69
C GLY A 79 -9.78 2.02 10.99
N ARG A 80 -10.29 1.86 12.21
CA ARG A 80 -11.46 2.59 12.68
C ARG A 80 -11.02 3.83 13.43
N LEU A 81 -11.51 5.01 13.03
CA LEU A 81 -11.21 6.26 13.73
C LEU A 81 -11.67 6.18 15.19
N ARG A 82 -10.86 6.77 16.09
CA ARG A 82 -11.23 6.92 17.49
C ARG A 82 -12.36 7.91 17.65
N GLU A 83 -13.06 7.81 18.76
CA GLU A 83 -13.99 8.85 19.19
C GLU A 83 -13.26 10.21 19.31
N GLY A 84 -13.90 11.26 18.80
CA GLY A 84 -13.33 12.62 18.78
C GLY A 84 -12.39 12.92 17.61
N MET A 85 -12.13 11.97 16.71
CA MET A 85 -11.38 12.18 15.46
C MET A 85 -12.33 12.22 14.26
N ASP A 86 -11.96 12.98 13.23
CA ASP A 86 -12.75 13.08 12.00
C ASP A 86 -11.96 12.76 10.71
N ALA A 87 -12.57 13.04 9.56
CA ALA A 87 -11.97 12.78 8.26
C ALA A 87 -10.76 13.67 7.95
N PHE A 88 -10.68 14.88 8.52
CA PHE A 88 -9.53 15.76 8.37
C PHE A 88 -8.34 15.28 9.19
N ASP A 89 -8.57 14.78 10.41
CA ASP A 89 -7.51 14.12 11.20
C ASP A 89 -6.94 12.90 10.46
N ALA A 90 -7.83 12.11 9.85
CA ALA A 90 -7.44 10.98 9.00
C ALA A 90 -6.60 11.43 7.79
N PHE A 91 -7.03 12.47 7.09
CA PHE A 91 -6.33 12.99 5.92
C PHE A 91 -4.95 13.55 6.29
N LEU A 92 -4.88 14.41 7.30
CA LEU A 92 -3.64 15.07 7.74
C LEU A 92 -2.62 14.06 8.29
N SER A 93 -3.07 12.99 8.95
CA SER A 93 -2.16 11.93 9.40
C SER A 93 -1.48 11.20 8.25
N HIS A 94 -2.10 11.16 7.05
CA HIS A 94 -1.58 10.46 5.86
C HIS A 94 -1.08 11.42 4.75
N ALA A 95 -0.96 12.72 5.04
CA ALA A 95 -0.53 13.72 4.05
C ALA A 95 0.96 13.58 3.63
N TRP A 96 1.70 12.67 4.28
CA TRP A 96 3.12 12.39 4.07
C TRP A 96 3.30 11.00 3.45
N ALA A 97 2.83 10.84 2.22
CA ALA A 97 2.96 9.56 1.52
C ALA A 97 4.44 9.19 1.34
N VAL A 98 4.85 8.07 1.93
CA VAL A 98 6.23 7.56 1.93
C VAL A 98 6.83 7.43 0.54
N THR A 99 6.02 7.09 -0.46
CA THR A 99 6.46 6.96 -1.86
C THR A 99 6.93 8.29 -2.46
N VAL A 100 6.58 9.42 -1.84
CA VAL A 100 7.01 10.77 -2.22
C VAL A 100 8.06 11.32 -1.27
N THR A 101 7.87 11.15 0.04
CA THR A 101 8.72 11.77 1.07
C THR A 101 9.95 10.93 1.44
N GLY A 102 9.93 9.63 1.14
CA GLY A 102 10.84 8.67 1.75
C GLY A 102 10.53 8.44 3.23
N ALA A 103 11.32 7.55 3.85
CA ALA A 103 11.33 7.26 5.28
C ALA A 103 12.77 7.26 5.80
#